data_AF-A0A913XRV0-F1
#
_entry.id   AF-A0A913XRV0-F1
#
_cell.length_a   1.000
_cell.length_b   1.000
_cell.length_c   1.000
_cell.angle_alpha   90.00
_cell.angle_beta   90.00
_cell.angle_gamma   90.00
#
_symmetry.space_group_name_H-M   'P 1'
#
loop_
_entity.id
_entity.type
_entity.pdbx_description
1 polymer ?
#
loop_
_entity_poly.entity_id
_entity_poly.type
_entity_poly.pdbx_seq_one_letter_code
_entity_poly.pdbx_strand_id
1 'polypeptide(L)'
;TFLGLFDENENDANGIVNILKYLHKYVPNQGDAEERVYASQGVVGDQLSIERAVNGKVSLANGFTPEERLDGLHFEVADWHAGNKFLEVSSQ
;
A
#
# COMPACT_ATOMS: atom_id res chain seq x y z
N THR A 1 -18.95 5.98 -6.29
CA THR A 1 -19.25 5.56 -4.90
C THR A 1 -18.17 6.11 -4.00
N PHE A 2 -18.50 6.79 -2.91
CA PHE A 2 -17.52 7.30 -1.94
C PHE A 2 -16.79 6.10 -1.32
N LEU A 3 -15.45 6.05 -1.38
CA LEU A 3 -14.64 4.92 -0.89
C LEU A 3 -14.68 4.75 0.65
N GLY A 4 -15.32 5.69 1.36
CA GLY A 4 -15.40 5.72 2.81
C GLY A 4 -14.27 6.51 3.44
N LEU A 5 -14.44 6.85 4.72
CA LEU A 5 -13.36 7.31 5.60
C LEU A 5 -12.94 6.11 6.44
N PHE A 6 -11.66 5.78 6.44
CA PHE A 6 -11.09 4.75 7.29
C PHE A 6 -10.27 5.42 8.39
N ASP A 7 -10.69 5.25 9.64
CA ASP A 7 -10.09 5.91 10.81
C ASP A 7 -9.10 4.96 11.49
N GLU A 8 -7.82 5.13 11.17
CA GLU A 8 -6.70 4.38 11.75
C GLU A 8 -5.46 5.27 11.85
N ASN A 9 -4.56 4.93 12.77
CA ASN A 9 -3.32 5.68 12.97
C ASN A 9 -2.12 4.94 12.37
N GLU A 10 -1.60 5.43 11.26
CA GLU A 10 -0.38 4.90 10.63
C GLU A 10 0.89 5.03 11.49
N ASN A 11 0.88 5.86 12.53
CA ASN A 11 2.00 5.97 13.47
C ASN A 11 2.02 4.83 14.49
N ASP A 12 0.91 4.08 14.63
CA ASP A 12 0.85 2.87 15.44
C ASP A 12 1.16 1.63 14.59
N ALA A 13 1.89 0.68 15.18
CA ALA A 13 2.29 -0.53 14.47
C ALA A 13 1.09 -1.39 14.05
N ASN A 14 0.04 -1.46 14.86
CA ASN A 14 -1.18 -2.18 14.49
C ASN A 14 -2.02 -1.34 13.53
N GLY A 15 -2.08 -0.03 13.73
CA GLY A 15 -2.82 0.89 12.86
C GLY A 15 -2.35 0.83 11.40
N ILE A 16 -1.03 0.90 11.14
CA ILE A 16 -0.52 0.75 9.77
C ILE A 16 -0.87 -0.62 9.18
N VAL A 17 -0.76 -1.71 9.96
CA VAL A 17 -1.13 -3.05 9.49
C VAL A 17 -2.63 -3.14 9.16
N ASN A 18 -3.49 -2.52 9.96
CA ASN A 18 -4.94 -2.47 9.70
C ASN A 18 -5.25 -1.69 8.42
N ILE A 19 -4.56 -0.57 8.18
CA ILE A 19 -4.64 0.19 6.92
C ILE A 19 -4.25 -0.70 5.74
N LEU A 20 -3.13 -1.40 5.82
CA LEU A 20 -2.68 -2.27 4.73
C LEU A 20 -3.65 -3.42 4.46
N LYS A 21 -4.19 -4.05 5.51
CA LYS A 21 -5.23 -5.08 5.39
C LYS A 21 -6.51 -4.52 4.75
N TYR A 22 -6.89 -3.30 5.08
CA TYR A 22 -8.04 -2.65 4.46
C TYR A 22 -7.80 -2.38 2.97
N LEU A 23 -6.63 -1.85 2.60
CA LEU A 23 -6.23 -1.60 1.22
C LEU A 23 -6.14 -2.89 0.39
N HIS A 24 -5.67 -3.98 1.01
CA HIS A 24 -5.49 -5.28 0.34
C HIS A 24 -6.78 -5.86 -0.24
N LYS A 25 -7.95 -5.51 0.33
CA LYS A 25 -9.28 -5.88 -0.20
C LYS A 25 -9.53 -5.43 -1.64
N TYR A 26 -8.83 -4.38 -2.08
CA TYR A 26 -8.96 -3.82 -3.41
C TYR A 26 -7.95 -4.38 -4.41
N VAL A 27 -7.05 -5.26 -3.98
CA VAL A 27 -6.04 -5.87 -4.85
C VAL A 27 -6.69 -6.97 -5.69
N PRO A 28 -6.69 -6.85 -7.03
CA PRO A 28 -7.23 -7.87 -7.90
C PRO A 28 -6.54 -9.21 -7.66
N ASN A 29 -7.32 -10.29 -7.59
CA ASN A 29 -6.79 -11.62 -7.36
C ASN A 29 -7.60 -12.69 -8.09
N GLN A 30 -6.99 -13.87 -8.24
CA GLN A 30 -7.60 -15.06 -8.85
C GLN A 30 -7.17 -16.31 -8.07
N GLY A 31 -8.00 -17.35 -8.10
CA GLY A 31 -7.75 -18.62 -7.41
C GLY A 31 -8.37 -18.70 -6.01
N ASP A 32 -8.37 -19.92 -5.46
CA ASP A 32 -8.87 -20.22 -4.12
C ASP A 32 -7.81 -19.92 -3.05
N ALA A 33 -8.20 -19.82 -1.78
CA ALA A 33 -7.44 -19.21 -0.70
C ALA A 33 -5.93 -19.56 -0.62
N GLU A 34 -5.54 -20.84 -0.78
CA GLU A 34 -4.13 -21.27 -0.70
C GLU A 34 -3.34 -21.03 -1.99
N GLU A 35 -4.00 -21.03 -3.15
CA GLU A 35 -3.40 -20.80 -4.47
C GLU A 35 -3.66 -19.38 -5.00
N ARG A 36 -4.14 -18.48 -4.13
CA ARG A 36 -4.56 -17.14 -4.54
C ARG A 36 -3.37 -16.33 -5.06
N VAL A 37 -3.47 -15.89 -6.31
CA VAL A 37 -2.48 -15.02 -6.95
C VAL A 37 -3.01 -13.60 -6.97
N TYR A 38 -2.26 -12.68 -6.37
CA TYR A 38 -2.58 -11.25 -6.38
C TYR A 38 -1.84 -10.53 -7.51
N ALA A 39 -2.56 -9.67 -8.24
CA ALA A 39 -1.96 -8.75 -9.19
C ALA A 39 -1.24 -7.61 -8.45
N SER A 40 -0.27 -6.97 -9.09
CA SER A 40 0.40 -5.80 -8.53
C SER A 40 -0.55 -4.60 -8.49
N GLN A 41 -0.71 -3.99 -7.31
CA GLN A 41 -1.50 -2.80 -7.06
C GLN A 41 -0.63 -1.74 -6.38
N GLY A 42 -0.49 -0.59 -7.04
CA GLY A 42 0.25 0.54 -6.52
C GLY A 42 -0.45 1.18 -5.31
N VAL A 43 0.32 1.44 -4.26
CA VAL A 43 -0.02 2.25 -3.10
C VAL A 43 1.02 3.36 -3.01
N VAL A 44 0.56 4.59 -3.21
CA VAL A 44 1.41 5.78 -3.25
C VAL A 44 1.14 6.66 -2.04
N GLY A 45 2.20 7.28 -1.51
CA GLY A 45 2.14 8.16 -0.35
C GLY A 45 3.42 8.97 -0.20
N ASP A 46 3.47 9.84 0.80
CA ASP A 46 4.71 10.51 1.17
C ASP A 46 5.75 9.51 1.72
N GLN A 47 7.00 9.96 1.84
CA GLN A 47 8.13 9.14 2.26
C GLN A 47 7.86 8.37 3.56
N LEU A 48 7.33 9.05 4.58
CA LEU A 48 7.21 8.47 5.91
C LEU A 48 6.08 7.42 5.95
N SER A 49 4.97 7.71 5.28
CA SER A 49 3.86 6.77 5.11
C SER A 49 4.29 5.50 4.40
N ILE A 50 5.09 5.64 3.34
CA ILE A 50 5.58 4.49 2.55
C ILE A 50 6.60 3.65 3.34
N GLU A 51 7.53 4.28 4.08
CA GLU A 51 8.46 3.54 4.94
C GLU A 51 7.72 2.71 6.00
N ARG A 52 6.68 3.28 6.61
CA ARG A 52 5.83 2.56 7.58
C ARG A 52 5.07 1.42 6.93
N ALA A 53 4.51 1.64 5.75
CA ALA A 53 3.82 0.62 4.99
C ALA A 53 4.74 -0.56 4.63
N VAL A 54 5.97 -0.27 4.19
CA VAL A 54 7.00 -1.28 3.90
C VAL A 54 7.33 -2.07 5.17
N ASN A 55 7.60 -1.40 6.30
CA ASN A 55 7.90 -2.06 7.57
C ASN A 55 6.72 -2.93 8.05
N GLY A 56 5.50 -2.43 7.95
CA GLY A 56 4.27 -3.18 8.27
C GLY A 56 4.15 -4.44 7.41
N LYS A 57 4.35 -4.34 6.09
CA LYS A 57 4.32 -5.51 5.20
C LYS A 57 5.43 -6.51 5.51
N VAL A 58 6.66 -6.05 5.77
CA VAL A 58 7.79 -6.92 6.13
C VAL A 58 7.51 -7.70 7.41
N SER A 59 6.81 -7.10 8.39
CA SER A 59 6.42 -7.80 9.61
C SER A 59 5.48 -9.00 9.38
N LEU A 60 4.77 -9.03 8.25
CA LEU A 60 3.83 -10.08 7.85
C LEU A 60 4.44 -11.08 6.86
N ALA A 61 5.72 -10.95 6.50
CA ALA A 61 6.36 -11.76 5.47
C ALA A 61 6.35 -13.28 5.76
N ASN A 62 6.23 -13.65 7.04
CA ASN A 62 6.16 -15.05 7.49
C ASN A 62 4.73 -15.64 7.47
N GLY A 63 3.74 -14.94 6.92
CA GLY A 63 2.38 -15.48 6.74
C GLY A 63 2.37 -16.76 5.88
N PHE A 64 1.47 -17.68 6.18
CA PHE A 64 1.37 -18.97 5.50
C PHE A 64 0.64 -18.84 4.16
N THR A 65 -0.28 -17.88 4.06
CA THR A 65 -1.05 -17.61 2.83
C THR A 65 -0.60 -16.30 2.15
N PRO A 66 -0.78 -16.17 0.83
CA PRO A 66 -0.55 -14.91 0.11
C PRO A 66 -1.36 -13.73 0.66
N GLU A 67 -2.54 -14.01 1.24
CA GLU A 67 -3.38 -13.01 1.90
C GLU A 67 -2.77 -12.50 3.21
N GLU A 68 -2.28 -13.41 4.07
CA GLU A 68 -1.61 -13.02 5.32
C GLU A 68 -0.36 -12.17 5.10
N ARG A 69 0.36 -12.42 4.00
CA ARG A 69 1.57 -11.66 3.61
C ARG A 69 1.27 -10.32 2.92
N LEU A 70 0.00 -10.05 2.62
CA LEU A 70 -0.45 -8.89 1.83
C LEU A 70 0.24 -8.80 0.46
N ASP A 71 0.28 -9.94 -0.25
CA ASP A 71 0.86 -10.01 -1.59
C ASP A 71 0.11 -9.10 -2.57
N GLY A 72 0.81 -8.62 -3.60
CA GLY A 72 0.26 -7.72 -4.61
C GLY A 72 0.31 -6.22 -4.25
N LEU A 73 0.50 -5.84 -2.98
CA LEU A 73 0.75 -4.43 -2.64
C LEU A 73 2.16 -4.01 -3.10
N HIS A 74 2.21 -2.97 -3.94
CA HIS A 74 3.44 -2.34 -4.42
C HIS A 74 3.51 -0.90 -3.90
N PHE A 75 4.55 -0.56 -3.15
CA PHE A 75 4.67 0.74 -2.49
C PHE A 75 5.60 1.66 -3.28
N GLU A 76 5.14 2.88 -3.51
CA GLU A 76 5.91 3.91 -4.21
C GLU A 76 5.79 5.26 -3.49
N VAL A 77 6.89 5.98 -3.38
CA VAL A 77 6.89 7.35 -2.87
C VAL A 77 6.39 8.28 -3.96
N ALA A 78 5.34 9.04 -3.67
CA ALA A 78 4.85 10.08 -4.54
C ALA A 78 5.19 11.45 -3.94
N ASP A 79 6.16 12.15 -4.56
CA ASP A 79 6.44 13.55 -4.26
C ASP A 79 5.77 14.44 -5.30
N TRP A 80 4.53 14.83 -4.98
CA TRP A 80 3.74 15.76 -5.78
C TRP A 80 4.44 17.11 -5.99
N HIS A 81 5.18 17.60 -4.99
CA HIS A 81 5.86 18.89 -5.08
C HIS A 81 7.07 18.83 -6.01
N ALA A 82 7.85 17.74 -5.97
CA ALA A 82 8.93 17.53 -6.92
C ALA A 82 8.40 17.37 -8.36
N GLY A 83 7.31 16.62 -8.54
CA GLY A 83 6.68 16.43 -9.86
C GLY A 83 6.23 17.74 -10.51
N ASN A 84 5.53 18.61 -9.76
CA ASN A 84 5.08 19.89 -10.29
C ASN A 84 6.23 20.85 -10.60
N LYS A 85 7.28 20.85 -9.77
CA LYS A 85 8.45 21.71 -9.98
C LYS A 85 9.25 21.31 -11.22
N PHE A 86 9.32 20.01 -11.53
CA PHE A 86 9.88 19.52 -12.78
C PHE A 86 9.08 19.99 -14.00
N LEU A 87 7.74 19.89 -13.95
CA LEU A 87 6.87 20.34 -15.03
C LEU A 87 7.00 21.85 -15.28
N GLU A 88 7.06 22.65 -14.21
CA GLU A 88 7.25 24.10 -14.29
C GLU A 88 8.55 24.47 -15.02
N VAL A 89 9.67 23.82 -14.69
CA VAL A 89 10.97 24.05 -15.36
C VAL A 89 10.95 23.58 -16.81
N SER A 90 10.27 22.47 -17.12
CA SER A 90 10.17 21.95 -18.50
C SER A 90 9.27 22.77 -19.43
N SER A 91 8.52 23.74 -18.87
CA SER A 91 7.66 24.66 -19.61
C SER A 91 8.30 26.03 -19.89
N GLN A 92 9.55 26.23 -19.49
CA GLN A 92 10.38 27.41 -19.78
C GLN A 92 11.38 27.11 -20.90
#